data_AF-A0A3S4FRC7-F1
#
_entry.id   AF-A0A3S4FRC7-F1
#
_cell.length_a   1.000
_cell.length_b   1.000
_cell.length_c   1.000
_cell.angle_alpha   90.00
_cell.angle_beta   90.00
_cell.angle_gamma   90.00
#
_symmetry.space_group_name_H-M   'P 1'
#
loop_
_entity.id
_entity.type
_entity.pdbx_description
1 polymer ?
#
loop_
_entity_poly.entity_id
_entity_poly.type
_entity_poly.pdbx_seq_one_letter_code
_entity_poly.pdbx_strand_id
1 'polypeptide(L)'
;MASDIYQDLFGEGSFVGKGIYDVDVFSHSLKGTCPENLVLSHDLLEGCYARSGLLSDVLLYEQYPSNYLVDVARRSRWIRGDWQLVNWLLPRVATEGGTRVANPLSALSRWKLFDNLRRSLVAPSLLILLFCGFVWLPDTRYWLAVFLLILLLPTALALLQDVMRKPARRPMLQHGRLALQGALRRLSQVGLRLATLPHETAYSLQAIGITLWRLLVSRRKLQEWTSFDQTQTRLRVTWENVYRTMWFNPFAGCCC
;
A
#
# COMPACT_ATOMS: atom_id res chain seq x y z
N MET A 1 17.39 9.65 -10.36
CA MET A 1 17.57 9.16 -8.97
C MET A 1 16.21 9.03 -8.31
N ALA A 2 15.69 7.81 -8.27
CA ALA A 2 14.70 7.47 -7.25
C ALA A 2 15.49 7.27 -5.94
N SER A 3 15.07 7.91 -4.86
CA SER A 3 15.65 7.76 -3.52
C SER A 3 14.77 6.81 -2.73
N ASP A 4 15.39 5.82 -2.09
CA ASP A 4 14.74 4.97 -1.09
C ASP A 4 15.15 5.49 0.28
N ILE A 5 14.17 6.00 1.03
CA ILE A 5 14.39 6.59 2.36
C ILE A 5 15.06 5.59 3.30
N TYR A 6 14.76 4.30 3.18
CA TYR A 6 15.36 3.28 4.04
C TYR A 6 16.82 3.02 3.70
N GLN A 7 17.17 3.05 2.41
CA GLN A 7 18.57 2.91 2.01
C GLN A 7 19.39 4.15 2.36
N ASP A 8 18.83 5.35 2.14
CA ASP A 8 19.54 6.60 2.39
C ASP A 8 19.80 6.81 3.88
N LEU A 9 18.88 6.39 4.76
CA LEU A 9 19.00 6.59 6.21
C LEU A 9 19.62 5.39 6.95
N PHE A 10 19.37 4.17 6.49
CA PHE A 10 19.75 2.94 7.21
C PHE A 10 20.62 1.98 6.41
N GLY A 11 20.92 2.28 5.15
CA GLY A 11 21.72 1.42 4.27
C GLY A 11 20.99 0.14 3.81
N GLU A 12 19.68 0.01 4.06
CA GLU A 12 18.88 -1.17 3.70
C GLU A 12 17.68 -0.79 2.83
N GLY A 13 17.64 -1.32 1.60
CA GLY A 13 16.51 -1.17 0.69
C GLY A 13 15.29 -2.02 1.04
N SER A 14 14.25 -1.93 0.20
CA SER A 14 13.06 -2.76 0.28
C SER A 14 12.97 -3.65 -0.97
N PHE A 15 12.89 -4.98 -0.78
CA PHE A 15 12.75 -5.89 -1.92
C PHE A 15 11.29 -5.96 -2.36
N VAL A 16 11.05 -5.79 -3.65
CA VAL A 16 9.69 -5.73 -4.25
C VAL A 16 9.48 -6.89 -5.23
N GLY A 17 10.13 -8.04 -4.96
CA GLY A 17 9.97 -9.27 -5.74
C GLY A 17 10.62 -9.24 -7.12
N LYS A 18 11.38 -8.19 -7.42
CA LYS A 18 12.09 -8.00 -8.68
C LYS A 18 13.45 -7.41 -8.41
N GLY A 19 14.47 -8.03 -8.97
CA GLY A 19 15.85 -7.59 -8.82
C GLY A 19 16.83 -8.69 -9.17
N ILE A 20 18.10 -8.37 -8.96
CA ILE A 20 19.21 -9.31 -9.06
C ILE A 20 19.50 -9.79 -7.64
N TYR A 21 19.66 -11.10 -7.46
CA TYR A 21 20.01 -11.69 -6.19
C TYR A 21 20.96 -12.86 -6.39
N ASP A 22 21.76 -13.12 -5.37
CA ASP A 22 22.59 -14.31 -5.29
C ASP A 22 21.71 -15.48 -4.86
N VAL A 23 21.61 -16.49 -5.72
CA VAL A 23 20.70 -17.64 -5.53
C VAL A 23 21.07 -18.45 -4.29
N ASP A 24 22.37 -18.60 -4.01
CA ASP A 24 22.85 -19.40 -2.89
C ASP A 24 22.57 -18.70 -1.56
N VAL A 25 22.88 -17.40 -1.48
CA VAL A 25 22.59 -16.57 -0.30
C VAL A 25 21.09 -16.50 -0.05
N PHE A 26 20.30 -16.29 -1.10
CA PHE A 26 18.85 -16.19 -1.01
C PHE A 26 18.24 -17.51 -0.51
N SER A 27 18.61 -18.64 -1.12
CA SER A 27 18.11 -19.97 -0.73
C SER A 27 18.52 -20.34 0.69
N HIS A 28 19.75 -20.00 1.10
CA HIS A 28 20.24 -20.25 2.46
C HIS A 28 19.50 -19.41 3.50
N SER A 29 19.29 -18.12 3.23
CA SER A 29 18.63 -17.18 4.14
C SER A 29 17.15 -17.50 4.42
N LEU A 30 16.48 -18.17 3.47
CA LEU A 30 15.06 -18.52 3.54
C LEU A 30 14.78 -19.94 4.04
N LYS A 31 15.81 -20.77 4.15
CA LYS A 31 15.65 -22.18 4.53
C LYS A 31 15.06 -22.30 5.94
N GLY A 32 13.90 -22.95 6.07
CA GLY A 32 13.25 -23.18 7.36
C GLY A 32 12.57 -21.97 7.99
N THR A 33 12.53 -20.81 7.32
CA THR A 33 12.05 -19.55 7.92
C THR A 33 10.54 -19.36 7.79
N CYS A 34 9.95 -19.81 6.68
CA CYS A 34 8.53 -19.63 6.38
C CYS A 34 7.73 -20.91 6.65
N PRO A 35 6.64 -20.85 7.43
CA PRO A 35 5.66 -21.94 7.49
C PRO A 35 5.10 -22.28 6.11
N GLU A 36 5.04 -23.57 5.80
CA GLU A 36 4.42 -24.05 4.57
C GLU A 36 2.98 -23.51 4.45
N ASN A 37 2.62 -23.06 3.24
CA ASN A 37 1.28 -22.60 2.90
C ASN A 37 0.77 -21.35 3.63
N LEU A 38 1.60 -20.60 4.35
CA LEU A 38 1.16 -19.42 5.10
C LEU A 38 1.20 -18.10 4.31
N VAL A 39 2.25 -17.89 3.53
CA VAL A 39 2.59 -16.58 2.97
C VAL A 39 2.25 -16.53 1.47
N LEU A 40 1.50 -15.50 1.07
CA LEU A 40 1.07 -15.27 -0.32
C LEU A 40 2.03 -14.36 -1.10
N SER A 41 2.70 -13.44 -0.40
CA SER A 41 3.73 -12.55 -0.97
C SER A 41 4.93 -12.57 -0.06
N HIS A 42 6.03 -13.09 -0.58
CA HIS A 42 7.26 -13.26 0.16
C HIS A 42 8.23 -12.09 -0.05
N ASP A 43 8.03 -11.28 -1.09
CA ASP A 43 8.91 -10.21 -1.55
C ASP A 43 9.52 -9.37 -0.41
N LEU A 44 8.68 -8.69 0.40
CA LEU A 44 9.20 -7.83 1.47
C LEU A 44 9.91 -8.64 2.56
N LEU A 45 9.37 -9.81 2.90
CA LEU A 45 9.91 -10.67 3.94
C LEU A 45 11.27 -11.25 3.52
N GLU A 46 11.38 -11.70 2.27
CA GLU A 46 12.61 -12.20 1.66
C GLU A 46 13.69 -11.13 1.65
N GLY A 47 13.33 -9.89 1.28
CA GLY A 47 14.23 -8.74 1.40
C GLY A 47 14.69 -8.48 2.83
N CYS A 48 13.88 -8.80 3.84
CA CYS A 48 14.28 -8.65 5.23
C CYS A 48 15.20 -9.77 5.72
N TYR A 49 15.09 -10.98 5.17
CA TYR A 49 15.98 -12.11 5.49
C TYR A 49 17.29 -12.08 4.72
N ALA A 50 17.24 -11.90 3.40
CA ALA A 50 18.40 -11.88 2.52
C ALA A 50 19.13 -10.53 2.55
N ARG A 51 18.48 -9.46 3.07
CA ARG A 51 18.84 -8.05 2.91
C ARG A 51 18.78 -7.62 1.44
N SER A 52 18.35 -6.39 1.20
CA SER A 52 18.26 -5.86 -0.16
C SER A 52 18.75 -4.42 -0.23
N GLY A 53 19.11 -4.01 -1.45
CA GLY A 53 19.47 -2.64 -1.79
C GLY A 53 18.76 -2.23 -3.07
N LEU A 54 18.42 -0.95 -3.18
CA LEU A 54 17.97 -0.27 -4.38
C LEU A 54 19.17 0.03 -5.28
N LEU A 55 19.07 -0.45 -6.51
CA LEU A 55 19.93 -0.05 -7.61
C LEU A 55 19.21 1.06 -8.41
N SER A 56 19.63 2.31 -8.26
CA SER A 56 18.93 3.45 -8.87
C SER A 56 19.31 3.71 -10.34
N ASP A 57 20.34 3.02 -10.85
CA ASP A 57 20.92 3.27 -12.17
C ASP A 57 20.32 2.38 -13.26
N VAL A 58 19.54 1.36 -12.88
CA VAL A 58 18.88 0.45 -13.82
C VAL A 58 17.37 0.63 -13.73
N LEU A 59 16.74 0.91 -14.87
CA LEU A 59 15.29 1.07 -14.98
C LEU A 59 14.67 -0.23 -15.49
N LEU A 60 13.90 -0.89 -14.61
CA LEU A 60 13.06 -2.01 -15.00
C LEU A 60 11.65 -1.51 -15.29
N TYR A 61 11.20 -1.65 -16.55
CA TYR A 61 9.85 -1.27 -16.94
C TYR A 61 8.86 -2.39 -16.61
N GLU A 62 7.86 -2.07 -15.80
CA GLU A 62 6.71 -2.92 -15.56
C GLU A 62 5.46 -2.33 -16.22
N GLN A 63 4.62 -3.20 -16.76
CA GLN A 63 3.36 -2.79 -17.35
C GLN A 63 2.40 -2.29 -16.26
N TYR A 64 1.91 -1.06 -16.42
CA TYR A 64 0.90 -0.50 -15.53
C TYR A 64 -0.45 -1.24 -15.70
N PRO A 65 -1.27 -1.36 -14.63
CA PRO A 65 -2.59 -1.96 -14.75
C PRO A 65 -3.44 -1.18 -15.76
N SER A 66 -4.13 -1.91 -16.63
CA SER A 66 -4.91 -1.34 -17.74
C SER A 66 -6.15 -0.58 -17.29
N ASN A 67 -6.67 -0.85 -16.08
CA ASN A 67 -7.84 -0.18 -15.54
C ASN A 67 -7.88 -0.20 -14.00
N TYR A 68 -8.80 0.57 -13.43
CA TYR A 68 -8.95 0.71 -11.98
C TYR A 68 -9.34 -0.61 -11.28
N LEU A 69 -10.18 -1.45 -11.88
CA LEU A 69 -10.61 -2.71 -11.27
C LEU A 69 -9.45 -3.71 -11.15
N VAL A 70 -8.55 -3.72 -12.13
CA VAL A 70 -7.30 -4.49 -12.09
C VAL A 70 -6.37 -3.96 -11.00
N ASP A 71 -6.27 -2.63 -10.82
CA ASP A 71 -5.50 -2.06 -9.72
C ASP A 71 -6.08 -2.44 -8.34
N VAL A 72 -7.41 -2.39 -8.19
CA VAL A 72 -8.10 -2.81 -6.96
C VAL A 72 -7.83 -4.28 -6.65
N ALA A 73 -7.99 -5.18 -7.63
CA ALA A 73 -7.71 -6.59 -7.43
C ALA A 73 -6.23 -6.84 -7.03
N ARG A 74 -5.31 -6.05 -7.60
CA ARG A 74 -3.89 -6.08 -7.22
C ARG A 74 -3.66 -5.60 -5.79
N ARG A 75 -4.24 -4.46 -5.40
CA ARG A 75 -4.13 -3.93 -4.02
C ARG A 75 -4.73 -4.87 -2.99
N SER A 76 -5.91 -5.43 -3.26
CA SER A 76 -6.54 -6.42 -2.37
C SER A 76 -5.61 -7.61 -2.15
N ARG A 77 -4.90 -8.08 -3.18
CA ARG A 77 -3.90 -9.16 -3.03
C ARG A 77 -2.73 -8.74 -2.14
N TRP A 78 -2.19 -7.54 -2.34
CA TRP A 78 -1.10 -7.00 -1.52
C TRP A 78 -1.51 -6.89 -0.06
N ILE A 79 -2.69 -6.32 0.23
CA ILE A 79 -3.24 -6.24 1.59
C ILE A 79 -3.35 -7.64 2.21
N ARG A 80 -3.90 -8.64 1.50
CA ARG A 80 -3.94 -10.01 2.04
C ARG A 80 -2.54 -10.57 2.35
N GLY A 81 -1.57 -10.35 1.45
CA GLY A 81 -0.19 -10.77 1.66
C GLY A 81 0.44 -10.11 2.88
N ASP A 82 0.33 -8.78 2.99
CA ASP A 82 0.85 -8.01 4.13
C ASP A 82 0.27 -8.53 5.46
N TRP A 83 -1.04 -8.79 5.52
CA TRP A 83 -1.71 -9.27 6.73
C TRP A 83 -1.39 -10.73 7.09
N GLN A 84 -0.87 -11.54 6.18
CA GLN A 84 -0.30 -12.85 6.50
C GLN A 84 1.04 -12.75 7.21
N LEU A 85 1.76 -11.64 7.02
CA LEU A 85 3.06 -11.40 7.65
C LEU A 85 2.95 -10.92 9.12
N VAL A 86 1.74 -10.81 9.68
CA VAL A 86 1.52 -10.37 11.08
C VAL A 86 2.29 -11.23 12.10
N ASN A 87 2.50 -12.52 11.81
CA ASN A 87 3.32 -13.41 12.65
C ASN A 87 4.76 -12.89 12.85
N TRP A 88 5.32 -12.20 11.85
CA TRP A 88 6.67 -11.62 11.89
C TRP A 88 6.75 -10.26 12.60
N LEU A 89 5.63 -9.71 13.07
CA LEU A 89 5.64 -8.56 13.97
C LEU A 89 5.84 -8.97 15.43
N LEU A 90 5.56 -10.23 15.78
CA LEU A 90 5.68 -10.73 17.14
C LEU A 90 7.16 -10.95 17.52
N PRO A 91 7.51 -10.89 18.81
CA PRO A 91 8.87 -11.19 19.29
C PRO A 91 9.32 -12.63 19.02
N ARG A 92 8.37 -13.55 18.82
CA ARG A 92 8.63 -14.94 18.45
C ARG A 92 7.85 -15.31 17.19
N VAL A 93 8.53 -15.95 16.25
CA VAL A 93 7.99 -16.32 14.95
C VAL A 93 7.90 -17.84 14.85
N ALA A 94 6.79 -18.34 14.32
CA ALA A 94 6.66 -19.75 13.95
C ALA A 94 7.51 -20.05 12.71
N THR A 95 8.42 -21.01 12.82
CA THR A 95 9.22 -21.54 11.70
C THR A 95 8.46 -22.63 10.94
N GLU A 96 9.04 -23.10 9.84
CA GLU A 96 8.52 -24.20 9.03
C GLU A 96 8.15 -25.44 9.85
N GLY A 97 9.02 -25.83 10.79
CA GLY A 97 8.80 -26.96 11.69
C GLY A 97 7.78 -26.73 12.81
N GLY A 98 7.04 -25.62 12.81
CA GLY A 98 6.03 -25.30 13.83
C GLY A 98 6.60 -24.82 15.17
N THR A 99 7.93 -24.81 15.32
CA THR A 99 8.61 -24.28 16.51
C THR A 99 8.58 -22.76 16.53
N ARG A 100 8.47 -22.17 17.72
CA ARG A 100 8.55 -20.71 17.88
C ARG A 100 9.96 -20.30 18.27
N VAL A 101 10.65 -19.64 17.36
CA VAL A 101 11.99 -19.08 17.59
C VAL A 101 11.91 -17.58 17.89
N ALA A 102 12.94 -17.02 18.50
CA ALA A 102 13.08 -15.57 18.60
C ALA A 102 13.08 -14.96 17.20
N ASN A 103 12.37 -13.85 17.02
CA ASN A 103 12.24 -13.21 15.72
C ASN A 103 13.61 -12.75 15.22
N PRO A 104 14.11 -13.29 14.09
CA PRO A 104 15.42 -12.91 13.55
C PRO A 104 15.41 -11.54 12.88
N LEU A 105 14.23 -10.95 12.64
CA LEU A 105 14.09 -9.68 11.96
C LEU A 105 14.55 -8.52 12.85
N SER A 106 15.29 -7.59 12.24
CA SER A 106 15.69 -6.34 12.88
C SER A 106 14.48 -5.50 13.28
N ALA A 107 14.67 -4.52 14.17
CA ALA A 107 13.62 -3.55 14.48
C ALA A 107 13.17 -2.78 13.22
N LEU A 108 14.09 -2.50 12.29
CA LEU A 108 13.80 -1.82 11.03
C LEU A 108 12.94 -2.70 10.09
N SER A 109 13.27 -3.97 9.94
CA SER A 109 12.47 -4.91 9.14
C SER A 109 11.05 -5.06 9.69
N ARG A 110 10.90 -5.15 11.01
CA ARG A 110 9.58 -5.17 11.66
C ARG A 110 8.82 -3.87 11.45
N TRP A 111 9.51 -2.73 11.44
CA TRP A 111 8.90 -1.44 11.11
C TRP A 111 8.41 -1.39 9.66
N LYS A 112 9.20 -1.88 8.69
CA LYS A 112 8.79 -1.97 7.27
C LYS A 112 7.48 -2.79 7.12
N LEU A 113 7.40 -3.94 7.80
CA LEU A 113 6.18 -4.76 7.83
C LEU A 113 4.99 -4.03 8.47
N PHE A 114 5.22 -3.35 9.60
CA PHE A 114 4.19 -2.59 10.29
C PHE A 114 3.66 -1.42 9.43
N ASP A 115 4.54 -0.69 8.74
CA ASP A 115 4.14 0.42 7.88
C ASP A 115 3.26 -0.04 6.71
N ASN A 116 3.53 -1.23 6.13
CA ASN A 116 2.66 -1.83 5.12
C ASN A 116 1.24 -2.09 5.67
N LEU A 117 1.12 -2.69 6.86
CA LEU A 117 -0.18 -2.90 7.50
C LEU A 117 -0.89 -1.58 7.78
N ARG A 118 -0.17 -0.61 8.36
CA ARG A 118 -0.68 0.73 8.63
C ARG A 118 -1.21 1.38 7.35
N ARG A 119 -0.50 1.25 6.23
CA ARG A 119 -0.92 1.80 4.94
C ARG A 119 -2.27 1.26 4.48
N SER A 120 -2.56 -0.02 4.72
CA SER A 120 -3.87 -0.62 4.39
C SER A 120 -5.03 -0.09 5.23
N LEU A 121 -4.75 0.44 6.44
CA LEU A 121 -5.74 0.99 7.36
C LEU A 121 -6.01 2.49 7.13
N VAL A 122 -5.18 3.19 6.35
CA VAL A 122 -5.32 4.63 6.13
C VAL A 122 -6.70 5.00 5.57
N ALA A 123 -7.18 4.30 4.54
CA ALA A 123 -8.47 4.59 3.93
C ALA A 123 -9.65 4.33 4.91
N PRO A 124 -9.74 3.16 5.56
CA PRO A 124 -10.73 2.94 6.62
C PRO A 124 -10.69 3.99 7.73
N SER A 125 -9.51 4.35 8.23
CA SER A 125 -9.38 5.35 9.30
C SER A 125 -9.83 6.74 8.86
N LEU A 126 -9.54 7.14 7.61
CA LEU A 126 -10.00 8.42 7.07
C LEU A 126 -11.52 8.47 6.91
N LEU A 127 -12.15 7.36 6.47
CA LEU A 127 -13.60 7.29 6.35
C LEU A 127 -14.28 7.35 7.72
N ILE A 128 -13.75 6.62 8.70
CA ILE A 128 -14.25 6.66 10.09
C ILE A 128 -14.09 8.07 10.68
N LEU A 129 -12.93 8.71 10.47
CA LEU A 129 -12.70 10.08 10.94
C LEU A 129 -13.72 11.06 10.32
N LEU A 130 -13.98 10.94 9.02
CA LEU A 130 -14.97 11.77 8.33
C LEU A 130 -16.38 11.55 8.92
N PHE A 131 -16.80 10.29 9.04
CA PHE A 131 -18.11 9.94 9.59
C PHE A 131 -18.28 10.41 11.04
N CYS A 132 -17.32 10.12 11.92
CA CYS A 132 -17.36 10.58 13.31
C CYS A 132 -17.33 12.11 13.40
N GLY A 133 -16.58 12.79 12.53
CA GLY A 133 -16.48 14.25 12.48
C GLY A 133 -17.81 14.93 12.13
N PHE A 134 -18.65 14.28 11.34
CA PHE A 134 -19.99 14.78 10.99
C PHE A 134 -21.05 14.40 12.02
N VAL A 135 -21.05 13.17 12.52
CA VAL A 135 -22.21 12.62 13.26
C VAL A 135 -22.04 12.68 14.78
N TRP A 136 -20.83 12.43 15.29
CA TRP A 136 -20.62 12.17 16.73
C TRP A 136 -19.81 13.24 17.46
N LEU A 137 -18.88 13.88 16.77
CA LEU A 137 -17.93 14.78 17.41
C LEU A 137 -18.49 16.22 17.49
N PRO A 138 -18.23 16.93 18.61
CA PRO A 138 -18.54 18.35 18.71
C PRO A 138 -17.66 19.15 17.75
N ASP A 139 -18.17 20.27 17.25
CA ASP A 139 -17.51 21.15 16.28
C ASP A 139 -17.09 20.47 14.97
N THR A 140 -18.07 20.16 14.13
CA THR A 140 -17.87 19.61 12.77
C THR A 140 -16.84 20.39 11.95
N ARG A 141 -16.80 21.73 12.09
CA ARG A 141 -15.86 22.59 11.36
C ARG A 141 -14.40 22.31 11.72
N TYR A 142 -14.11 22.04 13.00
CA TYR A 142 -12.77 21.71 13.46
C TYR A 142 -12.30 20.38 12.86
N TRP A 143 -13.13 19.34 12.91
CA TRP A 143 -12.79 18.03 12.37
C TRP A 143 -12.66 18.01 10.85
N LEU A 144 -13.48 18.80 10.15
CA LEU A 144 -13.31 19.02 8.71
C LEU A 144 -11.99 19.73 8.40
N ALA A 145 -11.56 20.70 9.20
CA ALA A 145 -10.27 21.35 9.02
C ALA A 145 -9.11 20.38 9.25
N VAL A 146 -9.18 19.53 10.28
CA VAL A 146 -8.20 18.46 10.54
C VAL A 146 -8.13 17.47 9.38
N PHE A 147 -9.28 17.02 8.87
CA PHE A 147 -9.37 16.13 7.72
C PHE A 147 -8.74 16.75 6.46
N LEU A 148 -9.10 18.01 6.15
CA LEU A 148 -8.50 18.75 5.03
C LEU A 148 -6.99 18.90 5.20
N LEU A 149 -6.52 19.20 6.41
CA LEU A 149 -5.10 19.33 6.71
C LEU A 149 -4.37 18.03 6.40
N ILE A 150 -4.84 16.89 6.90
CA ILE A 150 -4.22 15.58 6.65
C ILE A 150 -4.14 15.28 5.14
N LEU A 151 -5.20 15.61 4.40
CA LEU A 151 -5.30 15.32 2.97
C LEU A 151 -4.44 16.25 2.11
N LEU A 152 -4.38 17.53 2.45
CA LEU A 152 -3.74 18.57 1.64
C LEU A 152 -2.30 18.83 2.06
N LEU A 153 -1.88 18.48 3.29
CA LEU A 153 -0.53 18.74 3.78
C LEU A 153 0.57 18.15 2.88
N PRO A 154 0.51 16.89 2.40
CA PRO A 154 1.54 16.37 1.50
C PRO A 154 1.59 17.13 0.17
N THR A 155 0.43 17.53 -0.34
CA THR A 155 0.31 18.32 -1.57
C THR A 155 0.89 19.72 -1.36
N ALA A 156 0.61 20.36 -0.23
CA ALA A 156 1.14 21.67 0.13
C ALA A 156 2.67 21.65 0.29
N LEU A 157 3.21 20.63 0.97
CA LEU A 157 4.66 20.45 1.11
C LEU A 157 5.33 20.20 -0.24
N ALA A 158 4.73 19.39 -1.10
CA ALA A 158 5.26 19.14 -2.44
C ALA A 158 5.25 20.42 -3.30
N LEU A 159 4.18 21.22 -3.22
CA LEU A 159 4.12 22.51 -3.90
C LEU A 159 5.15 23.50 -3.34
N LEU A 160 5.35 23.53 -2.03
CA LEU A 160 6.37 24.34 -1.39
C LEU A 160 7.77 23.93 -1.88
N GLN A 161 8.05 22.63 -1.97
CA GLN A 161 9.29 22.12 -2.53
C GLN A 161 9.46 22.50 -4.01
N ASP A 162 8.40 22.37 -4.81
CA ASP A 162 8.40 22.73 -6.23
C ASP A 162 8.70 24.23 -6.43
N VAL A 163 8.22 25.09 -5.53
CA VAL A 163 8.48 26.54 -5.52
C VAL A 163 9.89 26.89 -5.00
N MET A 164 10.33 26.26 -3.90
CA MET A 164 11.64 26.52 -3.30
C MET A 164 12.80 26.00 -4.17
N ARG A 165 12.63 24.84 -4.83
CA ARG A 165 13.63 24.24 -5.73
C ARG A 165 13.45 24.75 -7.17
N LYS A 166 13.40 26.08 -7.35
CA LYS A 166 13.38 26.69 -8.68
C LYS A 166 14.70 26.37 -9.41
N PRO A 167 14.67 25.71 -10.59
CA PRO A 167 15.88 25.52 -11.39
C PRO A 167 16.42 26.87 -11.89
N ALA A 168 17.68 27.18 -11.61
CA ALA A 168 18.31 28.47 -11.88
C ALA A 168 18.22 28.94 -13.35
N ARG A 169 18.01 28.01 -14.30
CA ARG A 169 18.00 28.28 -15.76
C ARG A 169 16.61 28.40 -16.40
N ARG A 170 15.50 28.36 -15.63
CA ARG A 170 14.15 28.36 -16.21
C ARG A 170 13.42 29.71 -16.08
N PRO A 171 12.79 30.23 -17.16
CA PRO A 171 12.01 31.47 -17.11
C PRO A 171 10.80 31.34 -16.18
N MET A 172 10.50 32.40 -15.41
CA MET A 172 9.49 32.36 -14.34
C MET A 172 8.08 32.02 -14.83
N LEU A 173 7.68 32.47 -16.02
CA LEU A 173 6.37 32.17 -16.61
C LEU A 173 6.19 30.66 -16.90
N GLN A 174 7.23 29.99 -17.42
CA GLN A 174 7.18 28.54 -17.67
C GLN A 174 7.18 27.75 -16.36
N HIS A 175 7.90 28.22 -15.34
CA HIS A 175 7.88 27.62 -14.01
C HIS A 175 6.49 27.76 -13.36
N GLY A 176 5.86 28.93 -13.42
CA GLY A 176 4.52 29.15 -12.90
C GLY A 176 3.45 28.28 -13.58
N ARG A 177 3.51 28.13 -14.91
CA ARG A 177 2.59 27.26 -15.65
C ARG A 177 2.76 25.78 -15.28
N LEU A 178 4.00 25.31 -15.13
CA LEU A 178 4.30 23.94 -14.71
C LEU A 178 3.89 23.68 -13.26
N ALA A 179 4.12 24.65 -12.36
CA ALA A 179 3.67 24.57 -10.97
C ALA A 179 2.15 24.51 -10.88
N LEU A 180 1.43 25.32 -11.68
CA LEU A 180 -0.04 25.28 -11.74
C LEU A 180 -0.56 23.95 -12.29
N GLN A 181 0.03 23.44 -13.37
CA GLN A 181 -0.34 22.12 -13.91
C GLN A 181 -0.06 21.00 -12.90
N GLY A 182 1.06 21.08 -12.18
CA GLY A 182 1.39 20.17 -11.08
C GLY A 182 0.37 20.25 -9.95
N ALA A 183 -0.02 21.46 -9.53
CA ALA A 183 -1.04 21.69 -8.52
C ALA A 183 -2.39 21.12 -8.93
N LEU A 184 -2.86 21.42 -10.15
CA LEU A 184 -4.13 20.91 -10.68
C LEU A 184 -4.14 19.38 -10.75
N ARG A 185 -3.02 18.76 -11.16
CA ARG A 185 -2.88 17.30 -11.18
C ARG A 185 -2.90 16.68 -9.78
N ARG A 186 -2.23 17.30 -8.80
CA ARG A 186 -2.26 16.82 -7.41
C ARG A 186 -3.66 16.99 -6.79
N LEU A 187 -4.34 18.11 -7.06
CA LEU A 187 -5.71 18.36 -6.62
C LEU A 187 -6.71 17.37 -7.25
N SER A 188 -6.58 17.07 -8.54
CA SER A 188 -7.45 16.07 -9.19
C SER A 188 -7.22 14.67 -8.64
N GLN A 189 -5.96 14.31 -8.30
CA GLN A 189 -5.65 13.06 -7.61
C GLN A 189 -6.28 13.00 -6.21
N VAL A 190 -6.25 14.10 -5.46
CA VAL A 190 -6.91 14.21 -4.15
C VAL A 190 -8.43 14.03 -4.30
N GLY A 191 -9.05 14.71 -5.26
CA GLY A 191 -10.48 14.59 -5.55
C GLY A 191 -10.87 13.16 -5.93
N LEU A 192 -10.09 12.51 -6.79
CA LEU A 192 -10.30 11.11 -7.15
C LEU A 192 -10.17 10.18 -5.94
N ARG A 193 -9.16 10.40 -5.09
CA ARG A 193 -8.95 9.61 -3.87
C ARG A 193 -10.12 9.72 -2.91
N LEU A 194 -10.68 10.93 -2.74
CA LEU A 194 -11.90 11.14 -1.95
C LEU A 194 -13.10 10.42 -2.55
N ALA A 195 -13.32 10.55 -3.87
CA ALA A 195 -14.43 9.89 -4.56
C ALA A 195 -14.36 8.36 -4.45
N THR A 196 -13.16 7.78 -4.41
CA THR A 196 -12.95 6.34 -4.27
C THR A 196 -12.76 5.87 -2.83
N LEU A 197 -12.73 6.76 -1.84
CA LEU A 197 -12.41 6.44 -0.44
C LEU A 197 -13.35 5.38 0.16
N PRO A 198 -14.68 5.42 -0.06
CA PRO A 198 -15.57 4.39 0.47
C PRO A 198 -15.27 3.02 -0.13
N HIS A 199 -15.13 2.94 -1.45
CA HIS A 199 -14.78 1.70 -2.15
C HIS A 199 -13.40 1.19 -1.69
N GLU A 200 -12.42 2.06 -1.51
CA GLU A 200 -11.11 1.72 -0.96
C GLU A 200 -11.18 1.13 0.44
N THR A 201 -12.03 1.70 1.28
CA THR A 201 -12.31 1.18 2.62
C THR A 201 -12.96 -0.20 2.56
N ALA A 202 -13.97 -0.38 1.71
CA ALA A 202 -14.71 -1.63 1.61
C ALA A 202 -13.83 -2.80 1.18
N TYR A 203 -13.05 -2.66 0.09
CA TYR A 203 -12.18 -3.75 -0.35
C TYR A 203 -11.02 -4.00 0.61
N SER A 204 -10.50 -2.95 1.27
CA SER A 204 -9.43 -3.09 2.27
C SER A 204 -9.92 -3.87 3.49
N LEU A 205 -11.06 -3.48 4.07
CA LEU A 205 -11.65 -4.18 5.21
C LEU A 205 -12.04 -5.62 4.87
N GLN A 206 -12.57 -5.86 3.66
CA GLN A 206 -12.88 -7.21 3.21
C GLN A 206 -11.62 -8.06 3.10
N ALA A 207 -10.55 -7.54 2.49
CA ALA A 207 -9.28 -8.24 2.38
C ALA A 207 -8.68 -8.57 3.76
N ILE A 208 -8.70 -7.61 4.68
CA ILE A 208 -8.23 -7.79 6.07
C ILE A 208 -9.07 -8.84 6.78
N GLY A 209 -10.40 -8.71 6.78
CA GLY A 209 -11.31 -9.62 7.47
C GLY A 209 -11.21 -11.05 6.98
N ILE A 210 -11.17 -11.27 5.66
CA ILE A 210 -10.98 -12.61 5.07
C ILE A 210 -9.63 -13.18 5.49
N THR A 211 -8.58 -12.38 5.50
CA THR A 211 -7.23 -12.84 5.87
C THR A 211 -7.15 -13.21 7.33
N LEU A 212 -7.66 -12.37 8.23
CA LEU A 212 -7.72 -12.65 9.66
C LEU A 212 -8.57 -13.90 9.94
N TRP A 213 -9.71 -14.05 9.27
CA TRP A 213 -10.53 -15.26 9.39
C TRP A 213 -9.78 -16.51 8.92
N ARG A 214 -9.08 -16.44 7.79
CA ARG A 214 -8.28 -17.56 7.27
C ARG A 214 -7.09 -17.90 8.17
N LEU A 215 -6.46 -16.92 8.79
CA LEU A 215 -5.32 -17.12 9.69
C LEU A 215 -5.72 -17.66 11.06
N LEU A 216 -6.75 -17.06 11.67
CA LEU A 216 -7.13 -17.32 13.06
C LEU A 216 -8.09 -18.51 13.18
N VAL A 217 -9.01 -18.66 12.23
CA VAL A 217 -10.12 -19.64 12.34
C VAL A 217 -9.97 -20.75 11.32
N SER A 218 -10.02 -20.44 10.03
CA SER A 218 -10.18 -21.48 9.01
C SER A 218 -8.91 -22.27 8.72
N ARG A 219 -7.72 -21.66 8.79
CA ARG A 219 -6.41 -22.21 8.39
C ARG A 219 -6.38 -22.96 7.05
N ARG A 220 -7.31 -22.64 6.14
CA ARG A 220 -7.44 -23.26 4.82
C ARG A 220 -7.31 -22.19 3.75
N LYS A 221 -6.83 -22.58 2.56
CA LYS A 221 -6.80 -21.73 1.36
C LYS A 221 -6.00 -20.43 1.52
N LEU A 222 -4.93 -20.46 2.31
CA LEU A 222 -4.07 -19.30 2.55
C LEU A 222 -3.30 -18.87 1.28
N GLN A 223 -3.08 -19.79 0.34
CA GLN A 223 -2.41 -19.54 -0.94
C GLN A 223 -3.35 -19.40 -2.16
N GLU A 224 -4.67 -19.22 -1.97
CA GLU A 224 -5.57 -19.10 -3.12
C GLU A 224 -5.22 -17.90 -4.01
N TRP A 225 -4.62 -18.22 -5.17
CA TRP A 225 -4.29 -17.31 -6.25
C TRP A 225 -5.46 -17.20 -7.23
N THR A 226 -5.92 -15.98 -7.47
CA THR A 226 -6.56 -15.64 -8.76
C THR A 226 -5.48 -15.03 -9.63
N SER A 227 -5.13 -15.71 -10.74
CA SER A 227 -4.05 -15.24 -11.62
C SER A 227 -4.40 -13.87 -12.23
N PHE A 228 -3.36 -13.07 -12.48
CA PHE A 228 -3.49 -11.72 -13.03
C PHE A 228 -4.25 -11.74 -14.38
N ASP A 229 -3.96 -12.71 -15.24
CA ASP A 229 -4.61 -12.88 -16.55
C ASP A 229 -6.08 -13.30 -16.46
N GLN A 230 -6.42 -14.19 -15.51
CA GLN A 230 -7.82 -14.55 -15.26
C GLN A 230 -8.61 -13.36 -14.73
N THR A 231 -7.97 -12.48 -13.97
CA THR A 231 -8.58 -11.28 -13.39
C THR A 231 -8.81 -10.20 -14.44
N GLN A 232 -7.86 -9.96 -15.36
CA GLN A 232 -8.06 -9.04 -16.50
C GLN A 232 -9.21 -9.48 -17.40
N THR A 233 -9.33 -10.80 -17.65
CA THR A 233 -10.36 -11.33 -18.55
C THR A 233 -11.76 -11.30 -17.91
N ARG A 234 -11.86 -11.53 -16.59
CA ARG A 234 -13.13 -11.42 -15.83
C ARG A 234 -13.57 -9.97 -15.55
N LEU A 235 -12.62 -9.04 -15.37
CA LEU A 235 -12.90 -7.64 -15.04
C LEU A 235 -12.88 -6.73 -16.27
N ARG A 236 -13.54 -7.16 -17.37
CA ARG A 236 -13.82 -6.24 -18.48
C ARG A 236 -14.63 -5.04 -17.96
N VAL A 237 -14.15 -3.85 -18.32
CA VAL A 237 -14.76 -2.57 -17.92
C VAL A 237 -16.04 -2.38 -18.72
N THR A 238 -17.15 -2.86 -18.17
CA THR A 238 -18.50 -2.50 -18.61
C THR A 238 -19.07 -1.53 -17.57
N TRP A 239 -19.87 -0.54 -18.00
CA TRP A 239 -20.52 0.41 -17.09
C TRP A 239 -21.27 -0.29 -15.95
N GLU A 240 -21.99 -1.37 -16.25
CA GLU A 240 -22.67 -2.21 -15.26
C GLU A 240 -21.71 -2.80 -14.20
N ASN A 241 -20.53 -3.28 -14.61
CA ASN A 241 -19.54 -3.84 -13.68
C ASN A 241 -18.94 -2.76 -12.80
N VAL A 242 -18.70 -1.55 -13.32
CA VAL A 242 -18.18 -0.43 -12.53
C VAL A 242 -19.19 -0.04 -11.45
N TYR A 243 -20.47 0.16 -11.81
CA TYR A 243 -21.51 0.48 -10.83
C TYR A 243 -21.75 -0.64 -9.82
N ARG A 244 -21.77 -1.91 -10.25
CA ARG A 244 -21.94 -3.06 -9.33
C ARG A 244 -20.75 -3.28 -8.40
N THR A 245 -19.54 -2.88 -8.78
CA THR A 245 -18.35 -3.03 -7.92
C THR A 245 -18.17 -1.81 -7.01
N MET A 246 -18.48 -0.61 -7.52
CA MET A 246 -18.35 0.66 -6.80
C MET A 246 -19.62 1.13 -6.09
N TRP A 247 -20.68 0.31 -5.99
CA TRP A 247 -21.97 0.69 -5.41
C TRP A 247 -21.87 1.24 -3.97
N PHE A 248 -20.80 0.88 -3.25
CA PHE A 248 -20.53 1.39 -1.91
C PHE A 248 -20.20 2.89 -1.90
N ASN A 249 -19.68 3.46 -2.99
CA ASN A 249 -19.42 4.90 -3.11
C ASN A 249 -20.71 5.75 -3.03
N PRO A 250 -21.75 5.52 -3.87
CA PRO A 250 -23.00 6.26 -3.73
C PRO A 250 -23.72 5.95 -2.42
N PHE A 251 -23.65 4.71 -1.91
CA PHE A 251 -24.25 4.37 -0.61
C PHE A 251 -23.62 5.16 0.54
N ALA A 252 -22.28 5.20 0.62
CA ALA A 252 -21.58 5.99 1.62
C ALA A 252 -21.83 7.50 1.47
N GLY A 253 -21.97 7.99 0.23
CA GLY A 253 -22.36 9.37 -0.04
C GLY A 253 -23.77 9.74 0.42
N CYS A 254 -24.71 8.79 0.44
CA CYS A 254 -26.07 9.00 0.95
C CYS A 254 -26.18 8.87 2.48
N CYS A 255 -25.21 8.21 3.13
CA CYS A 255 -25.20 7.98 4.58
C CYS A 255 -24.36 8.98 5.39
N CYS A 256 -23.62 9.87 4.72
CA CYS A 256 -22.87 10.97 5.35
C CYS A 256 -23.72 12.25 5.44
#